data_AF-A0A965CY04-F1
#
_entry.id   AF-A0A965CY04-F1
#
_cell.length_a   1.000
_cell.length_b   1.000
_cell.length_c   1.000
_cell.angle_alpha   90.00
_cell.angle_beta   90.00
_cell.angle_gamma   90.00
#
_symmetry.space_group_name_H-M   'P 1'
#
loop_
_entity.id
_entity.type
_entity.pdbx_description
1 polymer ?
#
loop_
_entity_poly.entity_id
_entity_poly.type
_entity_poly.pdbx_seq_one_letter_code
_entity_poly.pdbx_strand_id
1 'polypeptide(L)'
;PPDFPEWLLVDFRGEREITMIGLLAQEDHQDRAPRIIRVESSTDGQTWLAQNAAEIPCAPNSDGGWLNLGLLTPARGRYLKIVVLANCGARDHVGLRGLRFK
;
A
#
# COMPACT_ATOMS: atom_id res chain seq x y z
N PRO A 1 -10.78 -14.32 8.07
CA PRO A 1 -10.74 -13.67 6.74
C PRO A 1 -9.77 -12.49 6.77
N PRO A 2 -8.94 -12.30 5.70
CA PRO A 2 -9.46 -12.28 4.34
C PRO A 2 -8.74 -13.12 3.27
N ASP A 3 -9.57 -13.90 2.56
CA ASP A 3 -9.61 -13.86 1.09
C ASP A 3 -9.73 -12.39 0.66
N PHE A 4 -8.58 -11.82 0.28
CA PHE A 4 -8.40 -10.49 -0.30
C PHE A 4 -9.50 -10.10 -1.32
N PRO A 5 -9.84 -8.80 -1.46
CA PRO A 5 -9.02 -7.63 -1.13
C PRO A 5 -9.26 -6.98 0.24
N GLU A 6 -8.19 -6.47 0.82
CA GLU A 6 -8.18 -5.56 1.99
C GLU A 6 -7.71 -4.17 1.58
N TRP A 7 -7.99 -3.14 2.37
CA TRP A 7 -7.56 -1.78 2.01
C TRP A 7 -7.29 -0.86 3.20
N LEU A 8 -6.36 0.07 2.98
CA LEU A 8 -6.12 1.23 3.84
C LEU A 8 -6.51 2.50 3.09
N LEU A 9 -7.24 3.40 3.76
CA LEU A 9 -7.63 4.70 3.25
C LEU A 9 -6.92 5.80 4.02
N VAL A 10 -6.31 6.74 3.31
CA VAL A 10 -5.71 7.95 3.88
C VAL A 10 -6.44 9.18 3.33
N ASP A 11 -6.93 10.04 4.21
CA ASP A 11 -7.42 11.40 3.90
C ASP A 11 -6.34 12.41 4.29
N PHE A 12 -5.72 13.04 3.30
CA PHE A 12 -4.68 14.06 3.50
C PHE A 12 -5.22 15.43 3.92
N ARG A 13 -6.54 15.57 4.08
CA ARG A 13 -7.26 16.82 4.42
C ARG A 13 -7.12 17.96 3.39
N GLY A 14 -6.48 17.69 2.26
CA GLY A 14 -6.29 18.59 1.13
C GLY A 14 -5.60 17.84 0.00
N GLU A 15 -5.59 18.42 -1.21
CA GLU A 15 -4.93 17.78 -2.35
C GLU A 15 -3.42 17.69 -2.13
N ARG A 16 -2.88 16.50 -2.41
CA ARG A 16 -1.45 16.21 -2.39
C ARG A 16 -1.06 15.51 -3.68
N GLU A 17 0.20 15.73 -4.08
CA GLU A 17 0.87 14.90 -5.06
C GLU A 17 1.74 13.89 -4.31
N ILE A 18 1.58 12.61 -4.62
CA ILE A 18 2.33 11.51 -4.02
C ILE A 18 3.12 10.83 -5.14
N THR A 19 4.41 10.66 -4.93
CA THR A 19 5.34 10.04 -5.89
C THR A 19 5.84 8.69 -5.40
N MET A 20 5.83 8.47 -4.08
CA MET A 20 6.26 7.21 -3.47
C MET A 20 5.43 6.87 -2.23
N ILE A 21 5.20 5.56 -2.05
CA ILE A 21 4.57 4.97 -0.87
C ILE A 21 5.60 4.04 -0.22
N GLY A 22 5.86 4.28 1.06
CA GLY A 22 6.66 3.38 1.88
C GLY A 22 5.76 2.52 2.76
N LEU A 23 5.94 1.20 2.72
CA LEU A 23 5.26 0.24 3.59
C LEU A 23 6.28 -0.47 4.47
N LEU A 24 5.98 -0.59 5.76
CA LEU A 24 6.79 -1.35 6.71
C LEU A 24 5.94 -2.51 7.24
N ALA A 25 6.34 -3.73 6.89
CA ALA A 25 5.69 -4.95 7.36
C ALA A 25 5.76 -5.06 8.89
N GLN A 26 4.79 -5.78 9.46
CA GLN A 26 4.83 -6.14 10.87
C GLN A 26 6.11 -6.92 11.20
N GLU A 27 6.72 -6.59 12.33
CA GLU A 27 7.94 -7.25 12.82
C GLU A 27 7.70 -8.74 13.05
N ASP A 28 8.66 -9.58 12.65
CA ASP A 28 8.65 -11.04 12.74
C ASP A 28 7.45 -11.75 12.06
N HIS A 29 6.70 -11.05 11.21
CA HIS A 29 5.49 -11.56 10.54
C HIS A 29 5.50 -11.29 9.03
N GLN A 30 6.56 -11.74 8.35
CA GLN A 30 6.73 -11.56 6.90
C GLN A 30 5.63 -12.26 6.09
N ASP A 31 5.06 -13.36 6.59
CA ASP A 31 3.93 -14.09 6.02
C ASP A 31 2.66 -13.22 5.90
N ARG A 32 2.54 -12.19 6.73
CA ARG A 32 1.43 -11.21 6.72
C ARG A 32 1.72 -9.96 5.87
N ALA A 33 2.93 -9.82 5.34
CA ALA A 33 3.29 -8.66 4.53
C ALA A 33 2.46 -8.63 3.22
N PRO A 34 2.06 -7.45 2.73
CA PRO A 34 1.43 -7.33 1.42
C PRO A 34 2.33 -7.88 0.32
N ARG A 35 1.77 -8.70 -0.57
CA ARG A 35 2.44 -9.25 -1.75
C ARG A 35 1.97 -8.56 -3.02
N ILE A 36 0.67 -8.47 -3.24
CA ILE A 36 0.12 -7.79 -4.41
C ILE A 36 -0.66 -6.60 -3.91
N ILE A 37 -0.30 -5.40 -4.39
CA ILE A 37 -1.02 -4.19 -4.03
C ILE A 37 -1.42 -3.39 -5.25
N ARG A 38 -2.45 -2.56 -5.07
CA ARG A 38 -2.89 -1.57 -6.04
C ARG A 38 -3.15 -0.25 -5.33
N VAL A 39 -2.71 0.84 -5.95
CA VAL A 39 -2.82 2.19 -5.41
C VAL A 39 -3.90 2.93 -6.19
N GLU A 40 -4.83 3.55 -5.48
CA GLU A 40 -5.82 4.45 -6.06
C GLU A 40 -5.71 5.84 -5.45
N SER A 41 -6.02 6.88 -6.22
CA SER A 41 -6.22 8.23 -5.69
C SER A 41 -7.60 8.78 -6.03
N SER A 42 -8.07 9.73 -5.23
CA SER A 42 -9.33 10.41 -5.43
C SER A 42 -9.27 11.85 -4.92
N THR A 43 -9.97 12.77 -5.59
CA THR A 43 -10.16 14.15 -5.13
C THR A 43 -11.43 14.33 -4.30
N ASP A 44 -12.45 13.48 -4.52
CA ASP A 44 -13.80 13.60 -3.95
C ASP A 44 -14.19 12.46 -2.99
N GLY A 45 -13.38 11.40 -2.91
CA GLY A 45 -13.65 10.19 -2.13
C GLY A 45 -14.65 9.22 -2.78
N GLN A 46 -15.18 9.55 -3.96
CA GLN A 46 -16.23 8.80 -4.66
C GLN A 46 -15.70 8.19 -5.96
N THR A 47 -14.90 8.95 -6.71
CA THR A 47 -14.29 8.52 -7.97
C THR A 47 -12.81 8.18 -7.74
N TRP A 48 -12.40 6.98 -8.17
CA TRP A 48 -11.08 6.43 -7.88
C TRP A 48 -10.31 6.15 -9.17
N LEU A 49 -9.09 6.69 -9.24
CA LEU A 49 -8.16 6.45 -10.34
C LEU A 49 -7.08 5.48 -9.88
N ALA A 50 -6.94 4.34 -10.56
CA ALA A 50 -5.85 3.40 -10.31
C ALA A 50 -4.54 3.96 -10.86
N GLN A 51 -3.52 4.06 -10.00
CA GLN A 51 -2.25 4.71 -10.32
C GLN A 51 -1.13 3.70 -10.56
N ASN A 52 -1.10 2.64 -9.76
CA ASN A 52 -0.05 1.64 -9.83
C ASN A 52 -0.56 0.30 -9.30
N ALA A 53 0.03 -0.80 -9.79
CA ALA A 53 -0.07 -2.12 -9.19
C ALA A 53 1.34 -2.68 -9.05
N ALA A 54 1.64 -3.27 -7.89
CA ALA A 54 2.95 -3.81 -7.59
C ALA A 54 2.84 -5.22 -7.02
N GLU A 55 3.69 -6.12 -7.50
CA GLU A 55 4.00 -7.38 -6.83
C GLU A 55 5.31 -7.22 -6.05
N ILE A 56 5.28 -7.63 -4.80
CA ILE A 56 6.28 -7.38 -3.78
C ILE A 56 6.89 -8.74 -3.42
N PRO A 57 8.23 -8.87 -3.45
CA PRO A 57 8.89 -10.08 -3.00
C PRO A 57 8.56 -10.38 -1.54
N CYS A 58 8.25 -11.64 -1.24
CA CYS A 58 8.01 -12.12 0.12
C CYS A 58 9.31 -12.36 0.89
N ALA A 59 10.19 -11.38 0.87
CA ALA A 59 11.48 -11.38 1.53
C ALA A 59 11.66 -10.11 2.36
N PRO A 60 12.42 -10.15 3.47
CA PRO A 60 12.77 -8.94 4.22
C PRO A 60 13.51 -7.93 3.33
N ASN A 61 13.12 -6.66 3.38
CA ASN A 61 13.81 -5.60 2.65
C ASN A 61 15.11 -5.17 3.36
N SER A 62 16.15 -4.90 2.57
CA SER A 62 17.46 -4.45 3.08
C SER A 62 17.46 -2.99 3.57
N ASP A 63 16.46 -2.17 3.23
CA ASP A 63 16.30 -0.77 3.67
C ASP A 63 15.60 -0.67 5.04
N GLY A 64 16.18 -1.29 6.07
CA GLY A 64 15.59 -1.30 7.42
C GLY A 64 14.18 -1.91 7.46
N GLY A 65 13.85 -2.80 6.51
CA GLY A 65 12.53 -3.41 6.35
C GLY A 65 11.52 -2.59 5.55
N TRP A 66 11.82 -1.34 5.17
CA TRP A 66 10.90 -0.54 4.35
C TRP A 66 10.86 -1.04 2.92
N LEU A 67 9.65 -1.26 2.41
CA LEU A 67 9.37 -1.37 1.00
C LEU A 67 9.04 0.02 0.45
N ASN A 68 9.79 0.51 -0.51
CA ASN A 68 9.51 1.78 -1.17
C ASN A 68 8.96 1.51 -2.58
N LEU A 69 7.72 1.93 -2.82
CA LEU A 69 7.04 1.79 -4.09
C LEU A 69 6.96 3.16 -4.77
N GLY A 70 7.78 3.35 -5.80
CA GLY A 70 7.66 4.50 -6.69
C GLY A 70 6.42 4.36 -7.57
N LEU A 71 5.64 5.44 -7.69
CA LEU A 71 4.50 5.47 -8.59
C LEU A 71 4.96 5.85 -10.00
N LEU A 72 4.55 5.08 -11.01
CA LEU A 72 4.88 5.36 -12.42
C LEU A 72 4.33 6.72 -12.86
N THR A 73 3.17 7.10 -12.34
CA THR A 73 2.56 8.42 -12.50
C THR A 73 2.27 8.97 -11.11
N PRO A 74 2.62 10.25 -10.81
CA PRO A 74 2.30 10.85 -9.53
C PRO A 74 0.80 10.78 -9.24
N ALA A 75 0.44 10.23 -8.08
CA ALA A 75 -0.94 10.19 -7.62
C ALA A 75 -1.31 11.57 -7.09
N ARG A 76 -2.22 12.26 -7.78
CA ARG A 76 -2.81 13.51 -7.30
C ARG A 76 -4.18 13.24 -6.70
N GLY A 77 -4.43 13.78 -5.51
CA GLY A 77 -5.72 13.66 -4.84
C GLY A 77 -5.67 14.03 -3.37
N ARG A 78 -6.86 14.16 -2.77
CA ARG A 78 -7.03 14.31 -1.32
C ARG A 78 -6.98 12.96 -0.61
N TYR A 79 -7.42 11.91 -1.30
CA TYR A 79 -7.50 10.57 -0.76
C TYR A 79 -6.56 9.63 -1.51
N LEU A 80 -5.97 8.71 -0.77
CA LEU A 80 -5.20 7.60 -1.31
C LEU A 80 -5.72 6.29 -0.71
N LYS A 81 -5.98 5.30 -1.55
CA LYS A 81 -6.32 3.95 -1.14
C LYS A 81 -5.20 3.00 -1.53
N ILE A 82 -4.74 2.23 -0.56
CA ILE A 82 -3.78 1.13 -0.77
C ILE A 82 -4.59 -0.14 -0.63
N VAL A 83 -4.84 -0.81 -1.75
CA VAL A 83 -5.61 -2.05 -1.81
C VAL A 83 -4.62 -3.21 -1.84
N VAL A 84 -4.69 -4.09 -0.84
CA VAL A 84 -3.91 -5.32 -0.77
C VAL A 84 -4.75 -6.44 -1.38
N LEU A 85 -4.22 -7.07 -2.42
CA LEU A 85 -4.85 -8.12 -3.21
C LEU A 85 -4.33 -9.52 -2.85
N ALA A 86 -3.16 -9.60 -2.21
CA ALA A 86 -2.58 -10.83 -1.68
C ALA A 86 -1.53 -10.49 -0.61
N ASN A 87 -1.22 -11.44 0.27
CA ASN A 87 -0.07 -11.41 1.16
C ASN A 87 0.92 -12.54 0.85
N CYS A 88 1.91 -12.65 1.72
CA CYS A 88 3.02 -13.58 1.57
C CYS A 88 2.78 -15.00 2.12
N GLY A 89 1.58 -15.31 2.64
CA GLY A 89 1.24 -16.68 3.05
C GLY A 89 0.19 -16.81 4.15
N ALA A 90 -0.04 -15.76 4.94
CA ALA A 90 -0.98 -15.79 6.06
C ALA A 90 -2.43 -15.55 5.61
N ARG A 91 -3.12 -16.55 5.06
CA ARG A 91 -4.44 -16.42 4.39
C ARG A 91 -5.47 -15.49 5.03
N ASP A 92 -5.46 -15.32 6.35
CA ASP A 92 -6.45 -14.50 7.08
C ASP A 92 -5.91 -13.18 7.64
N HIS A 93 -4.68 -12.77 7.31
CA HIS A 93 -4.04 -11.61 7.94
C HIS A 93 -3.20 -10.77 6.98
N VAL A 94 -3.35 -9.44 7.05
CA VAL A 94 -2.36 -8.50 6.53
C VAL A 94 -1.82 -7.64 7.67
N GLY A 95 -0.49 -7.47 7.74
CA GLY A 95 0.19 -6.82 8.86
C GLY A 95 1.15 -5.73 8.40
N LEU A 96 0.92 -4.50 8.87
CA LEU A 96 1.77 -3.34 8.65
C LEU A 96 2.01 -2.64 9.99
N ARG A 97 3.24 -2.14 10.22
CA ARG A 97 3.58 -1.30 11.37
C ARG A 97 3.96 0.13 11.00
N GLY A 98 4.10 0.42 9.70
CA GLY A 98 4.47 1.74 9.23
C GLY A 98 3.98 2.02 7.82
N LEU A 99 3.62 3.29 7.60
CA LEU A 99 3.20 3.86 6.33
C LEU A 99 3.82 5.24 6.19
N ARG A 100 4.45 5.53 5.04
CA ARG A 100 5.00 6.86 4.73
C ARG A 100 4.74 7.25 3.29
N PHE A 101 4.79 8.55 3.03
CA PHE A 101 4.58 9.13 1.70
C PHE A 101 5.69 10.13 1.38
N LYS A 102 5.99 10.26 0.09
CA LYS A 102 6.85 11.32 -0.44
C LYS A 102 6.21 11.96 -1.66
#